data_AF-A0A7Z6X729-F1
#
_entry.id   AF-A0A7Z6X729-F1
#
_cell.length_a   1.000
_cell.length_b   1.000
_cell.length_c   1.000
_cell.angle_alpha   90.00
_cell.angle_beta   90.00
_cell.angle_gamma   90.00
#
_symmetry.space_group_name_H-M   'P 1'
#
loop_
_entity.id
_entity.type
_entity.pdbx_description
1 polymer ?
#
loop_
_entity_poly.entity_id
_entity_poly.type
_entity_poly.pdbx_seq_one_letter_code
_entity_poly.pdbx_strand_id
1 'polypeptide(L)'
;MIYRELAKKVLEQAERPLKPKEIWERACEMGLDKERSSIGKTPWSTLGTDLGKDKKQFYVARKEGGAFFYWLKSREREFPPQETPDAKEEDDEQSECSGTAKKQKNSFHERVLHPLLVKFLSEDPNFKLLCKTIRHEECKKGKGGECMWNYPDIV
;
A
#
# COMPACT_ATOMS: atom_id res chain seq x y z
N MET A 1 17.85 17.29 12.06
CA MET A 1 16.72 16.52 12.64
C MET A 1 16.21 15.48 11.64
N ILE A 2 15.84 14.28 12.09
CA ILE A 2 15.25 13.21 11.25
C ILE A 2 13.71 13.37 11.21
N TYR A 3 13.04 12.95 10.12
CA TYR A 3 11.58 13.05 9.98
C TYR A 3 10.80 12.43 11.15
N ARG A 4 11.30 11.32 11.72
CA ARG A 4 10.73 10.66 12.90
C ARG A 4 10.72 11.56 14.13
N GLU A 5 11.83 12.24 14.39
CA GLU A 5 11.99 13.12 15.56
C GLU A 5 11.09 14.34 15.43
N LEU A 6 11.01 14.89 14.22
CA LEU A 6 10.10 15.98 13.86
C LEU A 6 8.64 15.55 14.08
N ALA A 7 8.25 14.40 13.55
CA ALA A 7 6.89 13.88 13.72
C ALA A 7 6.57 13.59 15.20
N LYS A 8 7.53 13.09 15.98
CA LYS A 8 7.37 12.90 17.42
C LYS A 8 7.09 14.22 18.15
N LYS A 9 7.89 15.26 17.91
CA LYS A 9 7.68 16.59 18.51
C LYS A 9 6.32 17.19 18.15
N VAL A 10 5.92 17.06 16.88
CA VAL A 10 4.62 17.55 16.40
C VAL A 10 3.46 16.79 17.07
N LEU A 11 3.56 15.47 17.15
CA LEU A 11 2.52 14.64 17.78
C LEU A 11 2.50 14.78 19.31
N GLU A 12 3.61 15.18 19.95
CA GLU A 12 3.64 15.54 21.37
C GLU A 12 2.88 16.85 21.66
N GLN A 13 2.77 17.75 20.69
CA GLN A 13 1.97 18.98 20.84
C GLN A 13 0.55 18.84 20.27
N ALA A 14 0.30 17.78 19.48
CA ALA A 14 -1.01 17.55 18.93
C ALA A 14 -1.97 17.02 20.00
N GLU A 15 -3.21 17.54 20.00
CA GLU A 15 -4.32 17.05 20.83
C GLU A 15 -5.16 15.98 20.13
N ARG A 16 -4.89 15.73 18.83
CA ARG A 16 -5.64 14.79 18.00
C ARG A 16 -4.73 14.07 17.01
N PRO A 17 -5.06 12.84 16.59
CA PRO A 17 -4.29 12.13 15.58
C PRO A 17 -4.32 12.89 14.24
N LEU A 18 -3.16 12.98 13.59
CA LEU A 18 -2.93 13.83 12.41
C LEU A 18 -2.54 13.00 11.19
N LYS A 19 -2.85 13.51 10.01
CA LYS A 19 -2.37 12.95 8.73
C LYS A 19 -0.92 13.35 8.48
N PRO A 20 -0.13 12.59 7.70
CA PRO A 20 1.26 12.95 7.37
C PRO A 20 1.42 14.36 6.78
N LYS A 21 0.44 14.83 6.00
CA LYS A 21 0.41 16.20 5.47
C LYS A 21 0.24 17.25 6.57
N GLU A 22 -0.71 17.03 7.48
CA GLU A 22 -0.99 17.93 8.61
C GLU A 22 0.19 17.97 9.60
N ILE A 23 0.86 16.83 9.81
CA ILE A 23 2.08 16.75 10.63
C ILE A 23 3.17 17.63 10.01
N TRP A 24 3.33 17.59 8.69
CA TRP A 24 4.31 18.40 7.98
C TRP A 24 3.97 19.90 8.04
N GLU A 25 2.71 20.27 7.80
CA GLU A 25 2.25 21.67 7.87
C GLU A 25 2.50 22.28 9.25
N ARG A 26 2.13 21.56 10.33
CA ARG A 26 2.43 22.01 11.70
C ARG A 26 3.92 22.09 12.00
N ALA A 27 4.73 21.20 11.41
CA ALA A 27 6.17 21.28 11.56
C ALA A 27 6.75 22.55 10.91
N CYS A 28 6.21 22.96 9.76
CA CYS A 28 6.55 24.23 9.12
C CYS A 28 6.09 25.44 9.94
N GLU A 29 4.88 25.40 10.52
CA GLU A 29 4.38 26.46 11.42
C GLU A 29 5.30 26.65 12.64
N MET A 30 5.83 25.56 13.18
CA MET A 30 6.78 25.59 14.30
C MET A 30 8.22 25.92 13.90
N GLY A 31 8.52 26.08 12.61
CA GLY A 31 9.88 26.35 12.11
C GLY A 31 10.85 25.17 12.23
N LEU A 32 10.36 23.95 12.46
CA LEU A 32 11.18 22.73 12.56
C LEU A 32 11.72 22.28 11.20
N ASP A 33 11.14 22.79 10.11
CA ASP A 33 11.61 22.59 8.74
C ASP A 33 13.00 23.20 8.51
N LYS A 34 13.32 24.29 9.20
CA LYS A 34 14.59 25.03 9.05
C LYS A 34 15.78 24.35 9.72
N GLU A 35 15.55 23.43 10.65
CA GLU A 35 16.60 22.62 11.28
C GLU A 35 17.11 21.48 10.38
N ARG A 36 16.64 21.44 9.11
CA ARG A 36 16.98 20.40 8.16
C ARG A 36 17.65 20.98 6.91
N SER A 37 18.82 20.43 6.59
CA SER A 37 19.62 20.86 5.43
C SER A 37 19.07 20.40 4.08
N SER A 38 18.14 19.44 4.04
CA SER A 38 17.57 18.94 2.78
C SER A 38 16.10 18.56 2.91
N ILE A 39 15.22 19.26 2.20
CA ILE A 39 13.80 18.93 2.06
C ILE A 39 13.61 18.31 0.68
N GLY A 40 13.10 17.09 0.63
CA GLY A 40 12.78 16.42 -0.64
C GLY A 40 11.58 17.08 -1.33
N LYS A 41 11.32 16.73 -2.59
CA LYS A 41 10.19 17.29 -3.36
C LYS A 41 8.81 17.02 -2.72
N THR A 42 8.68 15.93 -1.95
CA THR A 42 7.42 15.50 -1.30
C THR A 42 7.67 15.06 0.15
N PRO A 43 7.90 16.01 1.08
CA PRO A 43 8.30 15.69 2.44
C PRO A 43 7.22 14.94 3.24
N TRP A 44 5.93 15.23 3.02
CA TRP A 44 4.82 14.51 3.66
C TRP A 44 4.74 13.03 3.26
N SER A 45 5.16 12.67 2.03
CA SER A 45 5.13 11.29 1.55
C SER A 45 6.22 10.47 2.22
N THR A 46 7.43 11.02 2.28
CA THR A 46 8.57 10.41 2.98
C THR A 46 8.30 10.30 4.48
N LEU A 47 7.67 11.32 5.07
CA LEU A 47 7.27 11.31 6.48
C LEU A 47 6.23 10.21 6.73
N GLY A 48 5.25 10.03 5.85
CA GLY A 48 4.27 8.94 5.97
C GLY A 48 4.90 7.55 5.90
N THR A 49 5.88 7.34 5.00
CA THR A 49 6.61 6.05 4.93
C THR A 49 7.45 5.79 6.18
N ASP A 50 8.13 6.82 6.71
CA ASP A 50 8.94 6.68 7.92
C ASP A 50 8.05 6.38 9.14
N LEU A 51 6.92 7.07 9.28
CA LEU A 51 5.92 6.79 10.32
C LEU A 51 5.38 5.35 10.23
N GLY A 52 5.12 4.86 9.02
CA GLY A 52 4.63 3.49 8.80
C GLY A 52 5.67 2.41 9.13
N LYS A 53 6.95 2.65 8.86
CA LYS A 53 8.05 1.75 9.22
C LYS A 53 8.24 1.66 10.74
N ASP A 54 8.02 2.76 11.45
CA ASP A 54 8.28 2.86 12.88
C ASP A 54 7.07 2.55 13.78
N LYS A 55 6.54 1.32 13.63
CA LYS A 55 5.44 0.75 14.43
C LYS A 55 5.71 0.68 15.95
N LYS A 56 6.98 0.88 16.37
CA LYS A 56 7.39 0.92 17.79
C LYS A 56 7.03 2.25 18.46
N GLN A 57 7.15 3.36 17.72
CA GLN A 57 6.95 4.71 18.25
C GLN A 57 5.58 5.27 17.86
N PHE A 58 5.07 4.90 16.70
CA PHE A 58 3.82 5.40 16.14
C PHE A 58 2.84 4.27 15.85
N TYR A 59 1.55 4.58 15.89
CA TYR A 59 0.50 3.69 15.42
C TYR A 59 -0.58 4.47 14.66
N VAL A 60 -1.38 3.76 13.88
CA VAL A 60 -2.51 4.34 13.16
C VAL A 60 -3.72 4.33 14.08
N ALA A 61 -4.17 5.51 14.51
CA ALA A 61 -5.29 5.66 15.44
C ALA A 61 -6.66 5.69 14.74
N ARG A 62 -6.71 6.16 13.49
CA ARG A 62 -7.93 6.22 12.68
C ARG A 62 -7.62 5.99 11.21
N LYS A 63 -8.55 5.33 10.51
CA LYS A 63 -8.57 5.24 9.05
C LYS A 63 -9.91 5.75 8.54
N GLU A 64 -9.89 6.84 7.78
CA GLU A 64 -11.11 7.46 7.25
C GLU A 64 -10.92 7.78 5.76
N GLY A 65 -11.80 7.26 4.90
CA GLY A 65 -11.77 7.56 3.46
C GLY A 65 -10.47 7.20 2.73
N GLY A 66 -9.66 6.28 3.26
CA GLY A 66 -8.34 5.92 2.70
C GLY A 66 -7.17 6.75 3.24
N ALA A 67 -7.42 7.72 4.12
CA ALA A 67 -6.38 8.46 4.82
C ALA A 67 -6.04 7.78 6.16
N PHE A 68 -4.74 7.73 6.48
CA PHE A 68 -4.21 7.22 7.74
C PHE A 68 -3.90 8.38 8.69
N PHE A 69 -4.36 8.27 9.93
CA PHE A 69 -4.08 9.23 10.99
C PHE A 69 -3.14 8.59 12.00
N TYR A 70 -2.00 9.23 12.24
CA TYR A 70 -0.95 8.72 13.10
C TYR A 70 -1.03 9.34 14.49
N TRP A 71 -0.66 8.52 15.49
CA TRP A 71 -0.57 8.92 16.89
C TRP A 71 0.66 8.31 17.57
N LEU A 72 1.02 8.87 18.72
CA LEU A 72 2.13 8.38 19.54
C LEU A 72 1.69 7.20 20.40
N LYS A 73 2.46 6.12 20.35
CA LYS A 73 2.19 4.92 21.14
C LYS A 73 2.22 5.18 22.65
N SER A 74 3.08 6.11 23.08
CA SER A 74 3.18 6.53 24.48
C SER A 74 1.92 7.24 25.02
N ARG A 75 1.03 7.72 24.14
CA ARG A 75 -0.22 8.42 24.48
C ARG A 75 -1.49 7.63 24.12
N GLU A 76 -1.38 6.31 24.00
CA GLU A 76 -2.54 5.44 23.73
C GLU A 76 -3.66 5.57 24.77
N ARG A 77 -3.35 5.95 26.02
CA ARG A 77 -4.36 6.09 27.08
C ARG A 77 -5.29 7.30 26.93
N GLU A 78 -4.89 8.31 26.17
CA GLU A 78 -5.68 9.54 25.98
C GLU A 78 -6.71 9.38 24.85
N PHE A 79 -6.48 8.44 23.93
CA PHE A 79 -7.35 8.19 22.79
C PHE A 79 -7.48 6.69 22.59
N PRO A 80 -8.57 6.05 23.04
CA PRO A 80 -8.77 4.63 22.80
C PRO A 80 -8.80 4.39 21.29
N PRO A 81 -8.12 3.34 20.77
CA PRO A 81 -8.27 2.93 19.39
C PRO A 81 -9.75 2.69 19.13
N GLN A 82 -10.36 3.41 18.19
CA GLN A 82 -11.65 2.98 17.68
C GLN A 82 -11.41 1.69 16.91
N GLU A 83 -12.09 0.62 17.32
CA GLU A 83 -12.06 -0.69 16.67
C GLU A 83 -12.29 -0.51 15.17
N THR A 84 -11.23 -0.62 14.38
CA THR A 84 -11.36 -1.00 12.98
C THR A 84 -11.26 -2.51 12.92
N PRO A 85 -12.24 -3.22 12.32
CA PRO A 85 -12.22 -4.66 12.25
C PRO A 85 -10.98 -5.12 11.48
N ASP A 86 -10.24 -6.01 12.14
CA ASP A 86 -9.23 -6.92 11.64
C ASP A 86 -8.10 -6.35 10.77
N ALA A 87 -6.97 -6.21 11.45
CA ALA A 87 -5.65 -6.34 10.85
C ALA A 87 -5.54 -7.68 10.10
N LYS A 88 -5.40 -7.61 8.78
CA LYS A 88 -4.45 -8.47 8.08
C LYS A 88 -3.43 -7.55 7.42
N GLU A 89 -2.28 -7.48 8.08
CA GLU A 89 -1.05 -7.01 7.48
C GLU A 89 -0.71 -7.99 6.36
N GLU A 90 -0.78 -7.53 5.11
CA GLU A 90 0.11 -8.06 4.07
C GLU A 90 0.77 -6.86 3.41
N ASP A 91 2.07 -6.84 3.63
CA ASP A 91 3.08 -6.05 2.95
C ASP A 91 2.96 -6.37 1.46
N ASP A 92 2.55 -5.38 0.65
CA ASP A 92 2.61 -5.50 -0.80
C ASP A 92 3.35 -4.26 -1.33
N GLU A 93 4.65 -4.47 -1.50
CA GLU A 93 5.54 -3.64 -2.27
C GLU A 93 5.04 -3.58 -3.72
N GLN A 94 4.14 -2.64 -4.03
CA GLN A 94 3.93 -2.16 -5.40
C GLN A 94 3.03 -0.92 -5.39
N SER A 95 3.65 0.25 -5.22
CA SER A 95 3.00 1.53 -5.56
C SER A 95 3.58 2.05 -6.88
N GLU A 96 3.14 1.45 -7.98
CA GLU A 96 3.12 2.12 -9.27
C GLU A 96 1.69 2.11 -9.85
N CYS A 97 1.41 3.21 -10.54
CA CYS A 97 0.25 3.49 -11.38
C CYS A 97 -1.03 4.00 -10.71
N SER A 98 -1.12 5.33 -10.76
CA SER A 98 -2.33 6.15 -10.81
C SER A 98 -3.48 5.51 -11.61
N GLY A 99 -4.64 5.37 -10.97
CA GLY A 99 -5.90 5.04 -11.62
C GLY A 99 -7.02 4.88 -10.60
N THR A 100 -7.79 5.95 -10.38
CA THR A 100 -8.99 5.94 -9.53
C THR A 100 -10.09 5.09 -10.17
N ALA A 101 -10.13 3.81 -9.81
CA ALA A 101 -11.34 3.01 -9.85
C ALA A 101 -11.34 2.14 -8.59
N LYS A 102 -12.37 2.28 -7.74
CA LYS A 102 -12.61 1.36 -6.63
C LYS A 102 -12.81 -0.03 -7.25
N LYS A 103 -11.76 -0.87 -7.24
CA LYS A 103 -11.83 -2.27 -7.66
C LYS A 103 -12.92 -2.91 -6.81
N GLN A 104 -14.07 -3.20 -7.41
CA GLN A 104 -14.98 -4.20 -6.85
C GLN A 104 -14.10 -5.43 -6.62
N LYS A 105 -14.12 -5.98 -5.40
CA LYS A 105 -13.42 -7.23 -5.09
C LYS A 105 -14.14 -8.34 -5.85
N ASN A 106 -13.87 -8.45 -7.15
CA ASN A 106 -14.30 -9.57 -7.94
C ASN A 106 -13.55 -10.78 -7.38
N SER A 107 -14.28 -11.69 -6.74
CA SER A 107 -13.75 -12.96 -6.21
C SER A 107 -13.36 -13.95 -7.32
N PHE A 108 -13.28 -13.47 -8.57
CA PHE A 108 -13.01 -14.29 -9.73
C PHE A 108 -11.51 -14.35 -9.98
N HIS A 109 -10.98 -15.56 -10.12
CA HIS A 109 -9.64 -15.76 -10.64
C HIS A 109 -9.62 -15.43 -12.13
N GLU A 110 -8.55 -14.80 -12.61
CA GLU A 110 -8.33 -14.46 -14.03
C GLU A 110 -8.59 -15.63 -14.98
N ARG A 111 -8.25 -16.86 -14.52
CA ARG A 111 -8.49 -18.13 -15.23
C ARG A 111 -9.93 -18.35 -15.69
N VAL A 112 -10.92 -17.74 -15.03
CA VAL A 112 -12.33 -17.81 -15.44
C VAL A 112 -12.54 -17.14 -16.82
N LEU A 113 -11.69 -16.19 -17.18
CA LEU A 113 -11.75 -15.49 -18.46
C LEU A 113 -11.05 -16.23 -19.60
N HIS A 114 -10.16 -17.19 -19.29
CA HIS A 114 -9.35 -17.86 -20.32
C HIS A 114 -10.20 -18.62 -21.35
N PRO A 115 -11.26 -19.37 -20.99
CA PRO A 115 -12.11 -20.03 -21.99
C PRO A 115 -12.79 -19.05 -22.95
N LEU A 116 -13.17 -17.87 -22.46
CA LEU A 116 -13.76 -16.83 -23.29
C LEU A 116 -12.73 -16.26 -24.28
N LEU A 117 -11.52 -16.00 -23.80
CA LEU A 117 -10.42 -15.51 -24.63
C LEU A 117 -10.00 -16.55 -25.69
N VAL A 118 -9.83 -17.81 -25.30
CA VAL A 118 -9.46 -18.91 -26.22
C VAL A 118 -10.53 -19.08 -27.30
N LYS A 119 -11.82 -19.05 -26.92
CA LYS A 119 -12.92 -19.14 -27.86
C LYS A 119 -12.89 -17.98 -28.87
N PHE A 120 -12.71 -16.76 -28.38
CA PHE A 120 -12.58 -15.57 -29.23
C PHE A 120 -11.42 -15.70 -30.24
N LEU A 121 -10.23 -16.09 -29.77
CA LEU A 121 -9.05 -16.25 -30.63
C LEU A 121 -9.22 -17.36 -31.68
N SER A 122 -10.02 -18.39 -31.36
CA SER A 122 -10.31 -19.48 -32.30
C SER A 122 -11.38 -19.13 -33.34
N GLU A 123 -12.39 -18.34 -32.96
CA GLU A 123 -13.54 -18.00 -33.81
C GLU A 123 -13.26 -16.77 -34.69
N ASP A 124 -12.41 -15.84 -34.24
CA ASP A 124 -12.10 -14.63 -34.99
C ASP A 124 -11.33 -14.97 -36.29
N PRO A 125 -11.84 -14.54 -37.46
CA PRO A 125 -11.22 -14.86 -38.75
C PRO A 125 -9.82 -14.28 -38.94
N ASN A 126 -9.44 -13.25 -38.18
CA ASN A 126 -8.13 -12.62 -38.24
C ASN A 126 -7.07 -13.39 -37.44
N PHE A 127 -7.47 -14.06 -36.34
CA PHE A 127 -6.55 -14.76 -35.45
C PHE A 127 -6.49 -16.26 -35.77
N LYS A 128 -7.63 -16.96 -35.80
CA LYS A 128 -7.72 -18.43 -36.02
C LYS A 128 -6.65 -19.23 -35.26
N LEU A 129 -6.40 -18.85 -34.01
CA LEU A 129 -5.35 -19.45 -33.19
C LEU A 129 -5.94 -20.55 -32.30
N LEU A 130 -5.18 -21.64 -32.16
CA LEU A 130 -5.46 -22.71 -31.20
C LEU A 130 -4.68 -22.44 -29.92
N CYS A 131 -5.34 -21.77 -28.96
CA CYS A 131 -4.73 -21.44 -27.67
C CYS A 131 -5.21 -22.40 -26.56
N LYS A 132 -4.36 -22.61 -25.55
CA LYS A 132 -4.67 -23.42 -24.38
C LYS A 132 -4.07 -22.81 -23.11
N THR A 133 -4.83 -22.84 -22.03
CA THR A 133 -4.35 -22.44 -20.69
C THR A 133 -3.37 -23.47 -20.13
N ILE A 134 -2.26 -22.98 -19.59
CA ILE A 134 -1.24 -23.78 -18.89
C ILE A 134 -1.42 -23.63 -17.39
N ARG A 135 -1.29 -24.74 -16.65
CA ARG A 135 -1.29 -24.74 -15.18
C ARG A 135 0.13 -24.91 -14.67
N HIS A 136 0.86 -23.80 -14.52
CA HIS A 136 2.26 -23.83 -14.05
C HIS A 136 2.37 -24.02 -12.53
N GLU A 137 1.30 -23.75 -11.77
CA GLU A 137 1.23 -23.87 -10.29
C GLU A 137 1.41 -25.32 -9.78
N GLU A 138 1.05 -26.32 -10.58
CA GLU A 138 1.14 -27.74 -10.19
C GLU A 138 2.55 -28.34 -10.41
N CYS A 139 3.54 -27.52 -10.81
CA CYS A 139 4.87 -28.00 -11.13
C CYS A 139 5.63 -28.48 -9.88
N LYS A 140 6.01 -29.76 -9.85
CA LYS A 140 6.81 -30.38 -8.78
C LYS A 140 8.33 -30.16 -8.92
N LYS A 141 8.77 -29.44 -9.96
CA LYS A 141 10.19 -29.17 -10.24
C LYS A 141 10.52 -27.71 -9.88
N GLY A 142 11.25 -27.51 -8.79
CA GLY A 142 11.83 -26.21 -8.40
C GLY A 142 11.57 -25.83 -6.94
N LYS A 143 12.28 -24.81 -6.44
CA LYS A 143 11.90 -24.12 -5.19
C LYS A 143 10.65 -23.28 -5.50
N GLY A 144 9.63 -23.37 -4.64
CA GLY A 144 8.35 -22.67 -4.84
C GLY A 144 8.57 -21.18 -5.13
N GLY A 145 8.09 -20.71 -6.28
CA GLY A 145 8.19 -19.31 -6.73
C GLY A 145 8.84 -19.12 -8.10
N GLU A 146 9.81 -19.95 -8.50
CA GLU A 146 10.49 -19.80 -9.80
C GLU A 146 9.54 -20.05 -11.00
N CYS A 147 8.60 -20.98 -10.85
CA CYS A 147 7.64 -21.32 -11.91
C CYS A 147 6.57 -20.25 -12.15
N MET A 148 6.42 -19.26 -11.26
CA MET A 148 5.43 -18.19 -11.43
C MET A 148 5.84 -17.16 -12.49
N TRP A 149 7.14 -17.07 -12.82
CA TRP A 149 7.66 -16.07 -13.75
C TRP A 149 8.18 -16.65 -15.06
N ASN A 150 8.42 -17.97 -15.11
CA ASN A 150 9.08 -18.61 -16.24
C ASN A 150 8.11 -19.13 -17.31
N TYR A 151 6.80 -19.21 -17.03
CA TYR A 151 5.82 -19.80 -17.93
C TYR A 151 4.67 -18.83 -18.20
N PRO A 152 4.22 -18.71 -19.47
CA PRO A 152 3.02 -17.97 -19.79
C PRO A 152 1.77 -18.72 -19.32
N ASP A 153 0.71 -17.97 -18.99
CA ASP A 153 -0.59 -18.53 -18.60
C ASP A 153 -1.36 -19.18 -19.75
N ILE A 154 -1.14 -18.72 -20.99
CA ILE A 154 -1.77 -19.22 -22.22
C ILE A 154 -0.70 -19.33 -23.32
N VAL A 155 -0.76 -20.41 -24.10
CA VAL A 155 0.03 -20.64 -25.32
C VAL A 155 -0.90 -20.92 -26.49
#